data_AF-A0A2T4UFT0-F1
#
_entry.id   AF-A0A2T4UFT0-F1
#
_cell.length_a   1.000
_cell.length_b   1.000
_cell.length_c   1.000
_cell.angle_alpha   90.00
_cell.angle_beta   90.00
_cell.angle_gamma   90.00
#
_symmetry.space_group_name_H-M   'P 1'
#
loop_
_entity.id
_entity.type
_entity.pdbx_description
1 polymer ?
#
loop_
_entity_poly.entity_id
_entity_poly.type
_entity_poly.pdbx_seq_one_letter_code
_entity_poly.pdbx_strand_id
1 'polypeptide(L)'
;MQRPSTGRRVGKTCARPTRANRRRSACTRWTGIGATITRRNLTAGPQTVRFTGRWGRTVLRAGRYRARITATDGVGNTSKVATATFRVVG
;
A
#
# COMPACT_ATOMS: atom_id res chain seq x y z
N MET A 1 -3.08 1.19 -1.90
CA MET A 1 -2.21 2.11 -1.13
C MET A 1 -2.10 1.63 0.31
N GLN A 2 -0.97 1.88 0.97
CA GLN A 2 -0.79 1.58 2.40
C GLN A 2 -0.07 2.72 3.14
N ARG A 3 -0.42 2.93 4.41
CA ARG A 3 0.29 3.82 5.36
C ARG A 3 0.91 3.04 6.50
N PRO A 4 2.02 3.54 7.10
CA PRO A 4 2.53 2.97 8.34
C PRO A 4 1.52 3.19 9.47
N SER A 5 1.45 2.22 10.36
CA SER A 5 0.62 2.23 11.56
C SER A 5 1.31 1.45 12.67
N THR A 6 0.90 1.69 13.90
CA THR A 6 1.44 0.98 15.06
C THR A 6 1.04 -0.49 15.00
N GLY A 7 2.04 -1.36 15.13
CA GLY A 7 1.88 -2.80 15.24
C GLY A 7 2.62 -3.37 16.45
N ARG A 8 2.37 -4.66 16.70
CA ARG A 8 3.04 -5.47 17.72
C ARG A 8 3.53 -6.76 17.08
N ARG A 9 4.79 -7.14 17.33
CA ARG A 9 5.35 -8.39 16.80
C ARG A 9 4.70 -9.59 17.49
N VAL A 10 4.05 -10.43 16.70
CA VAL A 10 3.45 -11.71 17.14
C VAL A 10 3.98 -12.79 16.21
N GLY A 11 4.91 -13.60 16.72
CA GLY A 11 5.71 -14.52 15.90
C GLY A 11 6.44 -13.78 14.78
N LYS A 12 6.30 -14.27 13.55
CA LYS A 12 6.90 -13.66 12.34
C LYS A 12 6.07 -12.52 11.74
N THR A 13 4.96 -12.13 12.36
CA THR A 13 4.02 -11.14 11.80
C THR A 13 3.95 -9.86 12.62
N CYS A 14 3.72 -8.74 11.93
CA CYS A 14 3.40 -7.47 12.58
C CYS A 14 1.88 -7.32 12.72
N ALA A 15 1.35 -7.71 13.87
CA ALA A 15 -0.08 -7.81 14.14
C ALA A 15 -0.69 -6.48 14.61
N ARG A 16 -2.02 -6.40 14.57
CA ARG A 16 -2.78 -5.30 15.18
C ARG A 16 -2.51 -5.28 16.69
N PRO A 17 -2.28 -4.11 17.31
CA PRO A 17 -2.23 -3.99 18.76
C PRO A 17 -3.55 -4.45 19.40
N THR A 18 -3.47 -5.31 20.39
CA THR A 18 -4.57 -5.83 21.22
C THR A 18 -4.14 -5.84 22.69
N ARG A 19 -5.07 -6.03 23.62
CA ARG A 19 -4.73 -6.14 25.06
C ARG A 19 -3.72 -7.26 25.33
N ALA A 20 -3.84 -8.40 24.62
CA ALA A 20 -2.99 -9.56 24.79
C ALA A 20 -1.54 -9.35 24.29
N ASN A 21 -1.33 -8.56 23.24
CA ASN A 21 -0.01 -8.34 22.65
C ASN A 21 0.59 -6.96 22.96
N ARG A 22 -0.04 -6.16 23.82
CA ARG A 22 0.37 -4.76 24.11
C ARG A 22 1.82 -4.60 24.57
N ARG A 23 2.34 -5.61 25.29
CA ARG A 23 3.72 -5.67 25.82
C ARG A 23 4.75 -6.25 24.84
N ARG A 24 4.33 -6.72 23.66
CA ARG A 24 5.25 -7.22 22.63
C ARG A 24 6.02 -6.06 21.99
N SER A 25 7.16 -6.37 21.37
CA SER A 25 7.97 -5.39 20.67
C SER A 25 7.19 -4.65 19.58
N ALA A 26 7.47 -3.36 19.45
CA ALA A 26 6.84 -2.51 18.45
C ALA A 26 7.30 -2.92 17.04
N CYS A 27 6.39 -2.80 16.08
CA CYS A 27 6.70 -2.94 14.66
C CYS A 27 5.82 -2.02 13.82
N THR A 28 6.29 -1.70 12.62
CA THR A 28 5.51 -0.91 11.66
C THR A 28 4.57 -1.82 10.90
N ARG A 29 3.28 -1.71 11.17
CA ARG A 29 2.23 -2.42 10.44
C ARG A 29 1.78 -1.55 9.28
N TRP A 30 1.76 -2.09 8.07
CA TRP A 30 1.28 -1.38 6.90
C TRP A 30 -0.21 -1.63 6.69
N THR A 31 -1.02 -0.58 6.81
CA THR A 31 -2.48 -0.66 6.70
C THR A 31 -2.95 -0.12 5.37
N GLY A 32 -3.90 -0.83 4.74
CA GLY A 32 -4.54 -0.40 3.51
C GLY A 32 -5.28 0.93 3.67
N ILE A 33 -5.23 1.77 2.64
CA ILE A 33 -5.98 3.02 2.56
C ILE A 33 -6.92 2.93 1.38
N GLY A 34 -8.21 3.07 1.66
CA GLY A 34 -9.27 3.02 0.65
C GLY A 34 -9.30 1.69 -0.13
N ALA A 35 -10.00 1.73 -1.26
CA ALA A 35 -10.11 0.59 -2.17
C ALA A 35 -8.86 0.44 -3.06
N THR A 36 -8.71 -0.74 -3.66
CA THR A 36 -7.77 -0.95 -4.77
C THR A 36 -8.24 -0.15 -5.99
N ILE A 37 -7.31 0.56 -6.65
CA ILE A 37 -7.59 1.30 -7.88
C ILE A 37 -7.09 0.45 -9.04
N THR A 38 -7.98 0.15 -9.98
CA THR A 38 -7.64 -0.55 -11.21
C THR A 38 -7.63 0.45 -12.35
N ARG A 39 -6.50 0.51 -13.08
CA ARG A 39 -6.40 1.24 -14.35
C ARG A 39 -6.58 0.23 -15.47
N ARG A 40 -7.57 0.45 -16.32
CA ARG A 40 -7.88 -0.41 -17.49
C ARG A 40 -7.39 0.27 -18.77
N ASN A 41 -7.29 -0.50 -19.85
CA ASN A 41 -6.95 -0.02 -21.20
C ASN A 41 -5.58 0.66 -21.27
N LEU A 42 -4.61 0.15 -20.51
CA LEU A 42 -3.21 0.57 -20.64
C LEU A 42 -2.58 -0.14 -21.84
N THR A 43 -1.80 0.59 -22.62
CA THR A 43 -1.03 -0.01 -23.72
C THR A 43 0.10 -0.88 -23.19
N ALA A 44 0.60 -1.79 -24.01
CA ALA A 44 1.78 -2.58 -23.68
C ALA A 44 3.02 -1.68 -23.57
N GLY A 45 3.97 -2.09 -22.71
CA GLY A 45 5.21 -1.35 -22.47
C GLY A 45 5.18 -0.46 -21.22
N PRO A 46 6.25 0.32 -20.97
CA PRO A 46 6.37 1.15 -19.77
C PRO A 46 5.22 2.15 -19.64
N GLN A 47 4.56 2.15 -18.48
CA GLN A 47 3.45 3.05 -18.20
C GLN A 47 3.82 4.00 -17.06
N THR A 48 3.54 5.28 -17.26
CA THR A 48 3.65 6.31 -16.21
C THR A 48 2.24 6.69 -15.75
N VAL A 49 1.95 6.45 -14.46
CA VAL A 49 0.67 6.84 -13.87
C VAL A 49 0.87 8.10 -13.05
N ARG A 50 0.23 9.20 -13.47
CA ARG A 50 0.28 10.46 -12.71
C ARG A 50 -0.35 10.29 -11.33
N PHE A 51 0.39 10.68 -10.30
CA PHE A 51 -0.08 10.70 -8.93
C PHE A 51 -0.53 12.13 -8.57
N THR A 52 -1.82 12.29 -8.23
CA THR A 52 -2.43 13.59 -7.94
C THR A 52 -2.55 13.91 -6.45
N GLY A 53 -1.84 13.16 -5.59
CA GLY A 53 -2.03 13.24 -4.13
C GLY A 53 -3.31 12.57 -3.62
N ARG A 54 -4.14 12.03 -4.53
CA ARG A 54 -5.36 11.30 -4.22
C ARG A 54 -5.20 9.82 -4.51
N TRP A 55 -5.82 9.01 -3.66
CA TRP A 55 -6.00 7.58 -3.88
C TRP A 55 -7.51 7.28 -3.96
N GLY A 56 -8.03 7.23 -5.19
CA GLY A 56 -9.45 7.09 -5.45
C GLY A 56 -10.18 8.33 -4.95
N ARG A 57 -11.14 8.14 -4.04
CA ARG A 57 -11.86 9.24 -3.39
C ARG A 57 -11.14 9.81 -2.16
N THR A 58 -10.05 9.20 -1.72
CA THR A 58 -9.32 9.61 -0.50
C THR A 58 -8.19 10.56 -0.83
N VAL A 59 -8.16 11.74 -0.21
CA VAL A 59 -7.00 12.64 -0.23
C VAL A 59 -5.94 12.10 0.72
N LEU A 60 -4.70 11.96 0.25
CA LEU A 60 -3.60 11.52 1.12
C LEU A 60 -3.02 12.73 1.85
N ARG A 61 -3.00 12.65 3.18
CA ARG A 61 -2.35 13.66 4.04
C ARG A 61 -0.83 13.55 3.89
N ALA A 62 -0.11 14.63 4.21
CA ALA A 62 1.34 14.59 4.29
C ALA A 62 1.82 13.42 5.17
N GLY A 63 2.81 12.66 4.71
CA GLY A 63 3.26 11.45 5.40
C GLY A 63 3.93 10.43 4.49
N ARG A 64 4.39 9.33 5.10
CA ARG A 64 5.01 8.20 4.38
C ARG A 64 3.94 7.22 3.91
N TYR A 65 4.10 6.73 2.69
CA TYR A 65 3.20 5.76 2.08
C TYR A 65 3.97 4.69 1.32
N ARG A 66 3.30 3.56 1.08
CA ARG A 66 3.73 2.59 0.07
C ARG A 66 2.57 2.16 -0.82
N ALA A 67 2.78 2.11 -2.12
CA ALA A 67 1.87 1.54 -3.09
C ALA A 67 2.32 0.11 -3.40
N ARG A 68 1.37 -0.83 -3.40
CA ARG A 68 1.54 -2.18 -3.93
C ARG A 68 0.83 -2.21 -5.27
N ILE A 69 1.56 -2.57 -6.32
CA ILE A 69 1.12 -2.49 -7.71
C ILE A 69 1.29 -3.87 -8.33
N THR A 70 0.28 -4.30 -9.07
CA THR A 70 0.29 -5.51 -9.89
C THR A 70 -0.21 -5.13 -11.26
N ALA A 71 0.37 -5.73 -12.29
CA ALA A 71 -0.13 -5.64 -13.66
C ALA A 71 -0.85 -6.96 -14.00
N THR A 72 -1.94 -6.85 -14.75
CA THR A 72 -2.62 -8.01 -15.33
C THR A 72 -2.64 -7.82 -16.84
N ASP A 73 -2.18 -8.81 -17.59
CA ASP A 73 -2.20 -8.77 -19.05
C ASP A 73 -3.58 -9.10 -19.64
N GLY A 74 -3.72 -9.01 -20.96
CA GLY A 74 -4.98 -9.26 -21.66
C GLY A 74 -5.47 -10.72 -21.59
N VAL A 75 -4.60 -11.66 -21.22
CA VAL A 75 -4.90 -13.10 -21.09
C VAL A 75 -5.18 -13.47 -19.62
N GLY A 76 -4.93 -12.55 -18.68
CA GLY A 76 -5.22 -12.70 -17.26
C GLY A 76 -4.02 -13.03 -16.38
N ASN A 77 -2.79 -13.07 -16.93
CA ASN A 77 -1.60 -13.30 -16.12
C ASN A 77 -1.34 -12.10 -15.23
N THR A 78 -1.08 -12.34 -13.94
CA THR A 78 -0.81 -11.28 -12.96
C THR A 78 0.67 -11.25 -12.60
N SER A 79 1.27 -10.06 -12.63
CA SER A 79 2.66 -9.85 -12.29
C SER A 79 2.95 -10.07 -10.79
N LYS A 80 4.23 -10.26 -10.47
CA LYS A 80 4.70 -10.11 -9.08
C LYS A 80 4.34 -8.71 -8.57
N VAL A 81 4.11 -8.61 -7.26
CA VAL A 81 3.77 -7.35 -6.61
C VAL A 81 4.99 -6.42 -6.60
N ALA A 82 4.91 -5.32 -7.33
CA ALA A 82 5.84 -4.22 -7.21
C ALA A 82 5.46 -3.34 -6.00
N THR A 83 6.46 -2.87 -5.25
CA THR A 83 6.23 -1.97 -4.12
C THR A 83 6.97 -0.65 -4.36
N ALA A 84 6.23 0.46 -4.38
CA ALA A 84 6.79 1.79 -4.46
C ALA A 84 6.61 2.51 -3.11
N THR A 85 7.68 3.00 -2.51
CA THR A 85 7.66 3.80 -1.28
C THR A 85 7.85 5.27 -1.62
N PHE A 86 7.06 6.15 -1.01
CA PHE A 86 7.16 7.58 -1.25
C PHE A 86 6.62 8.39 -0.08
N ARG A 87 6.94 9.68 -0.07
CA ARG A 87 6.45 10.66 0.91
C ARG A 87 5.57 11.67 0.19
N VAL A 88 4.37 11.89 0.72
CA VAL A 88 3.57 13.05 0.35
C VAL A 88 4.07 14.21 1.19
N VAL A 89 4.66 15.21 0.52
CA VAL A 89 4.96 16.53 1.09
C VAL A 89 3.77 17.43 0.77
N GLY A 90 3.28 18.13 1.79
CA GLY A 90 2.15 19.06 1.67
C GLY A 90 2.64 20.47 1.39
#